data_AF-A0A932TSM7-F1
#
_entry.id   AF-A0A932TSM7-F1
#
_cell.length_a   1.000
_cell.length_b   1.000
_cell.length_c   1.000
_cell.angle_alpha   90.00
_cell.angle_beta   90.00
_cell.angle_gamma   90.00
#
_symmetry.space_group_name_H-M   'P 1'
#
loop_
_entity.id
_entity.type
_entity.pdbx_description
1 polymer ?
#
loop_
_entity_poly.entity_id
_entity_poly.type
_entity_poly.pdbx_seq_one_letter_code
_entity_poly.pdbx_strand_id
1 'polypeptide(L)'
;MSDRAYRMTLRQPATRWEDALPSGNGSLGALVYGNIRREVVLLNHEELWLRTPRPELPGVSHHLPELRALLASGRYREAVRFLDSKLREHRYAARPDPYHPA
;
A
#
# COMPACT_ATOMS: atom_id res chain seq x y z
N MET A 1 29.53 -7.50 -24.93
CA MET A 1 28.29 -7.12 -24.22
C MET A 1 28.61 -5.87 -23.43
N SER A 2 27.88 -4.78 -23.66
CA SER A 2 28.16 -3.48 -23.03
C SER A 2 27.76 -3.55 -21.54
N ASP A 3 28.75 -3.52 -20.66
CA ASP A 3 28.61 -3.53 -19.19
C ASP A 3 28.17 -2.15 -18.68
N ARG A 4 26.95 -1.75 -19.05
CA ARG A 4 26.43 -0.42 -18.70
C ARG A 4 25.64 -0.49 -17.41
N ALA A 5 26.33 -0.33 -16.29
CA ALA A 5 25.70 -0.21 -14.98
C ALA A 5 25.05 1.17 -14.80
N TYR A 6 23.73 1.19 -14.60
CA TYR A 6 23.03 2.38 -14.12
C TYR A 6 23.32 2.58 -12.63
N ARG A 7 23.71 3.80 -12.23
CA ARG A 7 24.08 4.10 -10.84
C ARG A 7 23.44 5.39 -10.39
N MET A 8 23.08 5.42 -9.12
CA MET A 8 22.65 6.62 -8.41
C MET A 8 23.66 6.90 -7.29
N THR A 9 24.23 8.09 -7.27
CA THR A 9 25.26 8.48 -6.31
C THR A 9 24.84 9.76 -5.59
N LEU A 10 24.83 9.71 -4.26
CA LEU A 10 24.57 10.85 -3.39
C LEU A 10 25.91 11.39 -2.87
N ARG A 11 26.03 12.72 -2.73
CA ARG A 11 27.25 13.37 -2.21
C ARG A 11 27.26 13.53 -0.69
N GLN A 12 26.14 13.26 -0.03
CA GLN A 12 25.95 13.40 1.40
C GLN A 12 25.08 12.26 1.92
N PRO A 13 25.27 11.84 3.19
CA PRO A 13 24.39 10.87 3.83
C PRO A 13 22.94 11.36 3.89
N ALA A 14 22.00 10.44 3.90
CA ALA A 14 20.58 10.73 4.10
C ALA A 14 20.35 11.29 5.52
N THR A 15 19.43 12.26 5.61
CA THR A 15 18.95 12.80 6.92
C THR A 15 17.53 12.37 7.23
N ARG A 16 16.77 11.95 6.21
CA ARG A 16 15.42 11.40 6.30
C ARG A 16 15.33 10.10 5.50
N TRP A 17 14.31 9.30 5.76
CA TRP A 17 14.17 7.98 5.13
C TRP A 17 13.88 8.08 3.63
N GLU A 18 13.25 9.18 3.19
CA GLU A 18 12.95 9.45 1.78
C GLU A 18 14.21 9.66 0.93
N ASP A 19 15.33 10.05 1.56
CA ASP A 19 16.61 10.34 0.90
C ASP A 19 17.55 9.11 0.88
N ALA A 20 17.21 8.05 1.62
CA ALA A 20 18.04 6.87 1.77
C ALA A 20 17.97 5.96 0.52
N LEU A 21 19.05 5.24 0.23
CA LEU A 21 19.13 4.41 -0.97
C LEU A 21 18.43 3.05 -0.76
N PRO A 22 17.46 2.68 -1.62
CA PRO A 22 16.76 1.41 -1.51
C PRO A 22 17.56 0.24 -2.10
N SER A 23 17.44 -0.90 -1.45
CA SER A 23 17.87 -2.21 -1.94
C SER A 23 16.89 -3.29 -1.47
N GLY A 24 16.74 -4.37 -2.21
CA GLY A 24 15.86 -5.46 -1.80
C GLY A 24 15.91 -6.66 -2.72
N ASN A 25 15.36 -7.78 -2.25
CA ASN A 25 15.32 -9.06 -2.97
C ASN A 25 13.89 -9.55 -3.26
N GLY A 26 12.88 -8.68 -3.06
CA GLY A 26 11.46 -9.04 -3.14
C GLY A 26 10.83 -9.20 -1.75
N SER A 27 11.46 -9.99 -0.87
CA SER A 27 10.93 -10.25 0.47
C SER A 27 11.47 -9.32 1.54
N LEU A 28 12.76 -9.00 1.49
CA LEU A 28 13.44 -8.07 2.39
C LEU A 28 13.79 -6.78 1.63
N GLY A 29 13.53 -5.64 2.27
CA GLY A 29 13.94 -4.32 1.80
C GLY A 29 14.89 -3.66 2.80
N ALA A 30 15.78 -2.81 2.29
CA ALA A 30 16.69 -2.00 3.07
C ALA A 30 16.73 -0.57 2.52
N LEU A 31 16.75 0.42 3.41
CA LEU A 31 17.07 1.82 3.10
C LEU A 31 18.38 2.19 3.82
N VAL A 32 19.43 2.47 3.06
CA VAL A 32 20.78 2.76 3.58
C VAL A 32 21.01 4.26 3.65
N TYR A 33 21.35 4.79 4.83
CA TYR A 33 21.55 6.23 5.03
C TYR A 33 22.95 6.70 4.64
N GLY A 34 23.98 5.88 4.82
CA GLY A 34 25.36 6.20 4.41
C GLY A 34 26.13 7.07 5.42
N ASN A 35 25.74 7.08 6.69
CA ASN A 35 26.36 7.94 7.70
C ASN A 35 27.71 7.39 8.21
N ILE A 36 28.76 8.22 8.15
CA ILE A 36 30.15 7.80 8.43
C ILE A 36 30.38 7.32 9.88
N ARG A 37 29.84 8.05 10.88
CA ARG A 37 30.07 7.73 12.30
C ARG A 37 29.03 6.79 12.88
N ARG A 38 27.79 6.90 12.42
CA ARG A 38 26.65 6.13 12.93
C ARG A 38 25.70 5.85 11.78
N GLU A 39 25.86 4.68 11.18
CA GLU A 39 24.98 4.22 10.11
C GLU A 39 23.57 3.90 10.62
N VAL A 40 22.58 4.10 9.76
CA VAL A 40 21.21 3.62 9.93
C VAL A 40 20.82 2.88 8.66
N VAL A 41 20.47 1.60 8.82
CA VAL A 41 19.84 0.82 7.76
C VAL A 41 18.44 0.47 8.24
N LEU A 42 17.42 1.07 7.62
CA LEU A 42 16.04 0.68 7.88
C LEU A 42 15.77 -0.61 7.13
N LEU A 43 15.20 -1.61 7.81
CA LEU A 43 14.92 -2.92 7.24
C LEU A 43 13.41 -3.14 7.21
N ASN A 44 12.92 -3.75 6.14
CA ASN A 44 11.51 -4.10 5.99
C ASN A 44 11.37 -5.54 5.50
N HIS A 45 10.27 -6.20 5.87
CA HIS A 45 9.91 -7.51 5.34
C HIS A 45 8.49 -7.47 4.78
N GLU A 46 8.27 -8.07 3.61
CA GLU A 46 7.00 -8.01 2.87
C GLU A 46 5.80 -8.56 3.64
N GLU A 47 6.05 -9.38 4.66
CA GLU A 47 5.03 -10.01 5.51
C GLU A 47 4.70 -9.25 6.80
N LEU A 48 5.32 -8.09 7.07
CA LEU A 48 5.05 -7.28 8.27
C LEU A 48 3.72 -6.51 8.17
N TRP A 49 2.63 -7.27 8.14
CA TRP A 49 1.26 -6.78 8.19
C TRP A 49 0.69 -7.01 9.58
N LEU A 50 0.02 -6.00 10.13
CA LEU A 50 -0.78 -6.19 11.34
C LEU A 50 -2.04 -6.94 10.95
N ARG A 51 -1.98 -8.27 11.03
CA ARG A 51 -3.09 -9.16 10.73
C ARG A 51 -4.25 -8.85 11.65
N THR A 52 -5.32 -8.30 11.09
CA THR A 52 -6.58 -8.11 11.80
C THR A 52 -7.47 -9.34 11.61
N PRO A 53 -8.39 -9.62 12.56
CA PRO A 53 -9.39 -10.66 12.34
C PRO A 53 -10.13 -10.41 11.02
N ARG A 54 -10.24 -11.44 10.18
CA ARG A 54 -10.97 -11.33 8.91
C ARG A 54 -12.40 -10.88 9.19
N PRO A 55 -12.88 -9.78 8.59
CA PRO A 55 -14.23 -9.31 8.85
C PRO A 55 -15.24 -10.23 8.17
N GLU A 56 -16.43 -10.34 8.77
CA GLU A 56 -17.57 -10.95 8.09
C GLU A 56 -18.02 -10.05 6.93
N LEU A 57 -18.19 -10.64 5.75
CA LEU A 57 -18.62 -9.90 4.56
C LEU A 57 -20.14 -9.70 4.58
N PRO A 58 -20.64 -8.46 4.37
CA PRO A 58 -22.07 -8.19 4.37
C PRO A 58 -22.72 -8.72 3.09
N GLY A 59 -23.96 -9.18 3.21
CA GLY A 59 -24.75 -9.73 2.11
C GLY A 59 -25.32 -8.66 1.15
N VAL A 60 -24.46 -7.88 0.49
CA VAL A 60 -24.87 -6.77 -0.40
C VAL A 60 -24.82 -7.12 -1.89
N SER A 61 -24.50 -8.37 -2.24
CA SER A 61 -24.31 -8.82 -3.64
C SER A 61 -25.56 -8.67 -4.51
N HIS A 62 -26.74 -8.68 -3.90
CA HIS A 62 -28.02 -8.48 -4.60
C HIS A 62 -28.16 -7.08 -5.23
N HIS A 63 -27.34 -6.11 -4.83
CA HIS A 63 -27.30 -4.75 -5.39
C HIS A 63 -26.39 -4.58 -6.62
N LEU A 64 -25.76 -5.67 -7.10
CA LEU A 64 -24.89 -5.63 -8.28
C LEU A 64 -25.60 -5.14 -9.56
N PRO A 65 -26.86 -5.48 -9.85
CA PRO A 65 -27.57 -4.96 -11.03
C PRO A 65 -27.66 -3.43 -11.03
N GLU A 66 -28.05 -2.83 -9.91
CA GLU A 66 -28.19 -1.37 -9.76
C GLU A 66 -26.84 -0.68 -9.85
N LEU A 67 -25.81 -1.23 -9.19
CA LEU A 67 -24.45 -0.72 -9.26
C LEU A 67 -23.93 -0.72 -10.71
N ARG A 68 -24.13 -1.82 -11.45
CA ARG A 68 -23.72 -1.94 -12.86
C ARG A 68 -24.48 -0.97 -13.76
N ALA A 69 -25.77 -0.75 -13.53
CA ALA A 69 -26.55 0.23 -14.27
C ALA A 69 -26.03 1.66 -14.05
N LEU A 70 -25.71 2.02 -12.80
CA LEU A 70 -25.08 3.31 -12.47
C LEU A 70 -23.76 3.50 -13.22
N LEU A 71 -22.88 2.50 -13.18
CA LEU A 71 -21.59 2.53 -13.89
C LEU A 71 -21.77 2.64 -15.41
N ALA A 72 -22.66 1.84 -16.00
CA ALA A 72 -22.94 1.85 -17.44
C ALA A 72 -23.48 3.21 -17.92
N SER A 73 -24.21 3.93 -17.06
CA SER A 73 -24.70 5.29 -17.33
C SER A 73 -23.69 6.41 -17.06
N GLY A 74 -22.42 6.08 -16.74
CA GLY A 74 -21.38 7.07 -16.44
C GLY A 74 -21.51 7.75 -15.08
N ARG A 75 -22.43 7.28 -14.21
CA ARG A 75 -22.72 7.87 -12.90
C ARG A 75 -21.80 7.32 -11.80
N TYR A 76 -20.49 7.44 -12.00
CA TYR A 76 -19.47 6.80 -11.14
C TYR A 76 -19.53 7.25 -9.68
N ARG A 77 -19.69 8.56 -9.44
CA ARG A 77 -19.78 9.10 -8.07
C ARG A 77 -21.03 8.59 -7.34
N GLU A 78 -22.11 8.39 -8.07
CA GLU A 78 -23.35 7.83 -7.53
C GLU A 78 -23.19 6.33 -7.25
N ALA A 79 -22.55 5.58 -8.15
CA ALA A 79 -22.20 4.18 -7.95
C ALA A 79 -21.37 3.96 -6.67
N VAL A 80 -20.32 4.77 -6.45
CA VAL A 80 -19.48 4.70 -5.25
C VAL A 80 -20.29 4.99 -3.99
N ARG A 81 -21.09 6.06 -3.98
CA ARG A 81 -21.93 6.41 -2.83
C ARG A 81 -23.00 5.35 -2.55
N PHE A 82 -23.59 4.78 -3.59
CA PHE A 82 -24.58 3.71 -3.47
C PHE A 82 -23.97 2.49 -2.78
N LEU A 83 -22.83 2.00 -3.27
CA LEU A 83 -22.15 0.85 -2.64
C LEU A 83 -21.72 1.16 -1.19
N ASP A 84 -21.13 2.33 -0.94
CA ASP A 84 -20.73 2.75 0.41
C ASP A 84 -21.92 2.81 1.38
N SER A 85 -23.08 3.34 0.94
CA SER A 85 -24.32 3.33 1.73
C SER A 85 -24.73 1.91 2.10
N LYS A 86 -24.72 0.98 1.13
CA LYS A 86 -25.12 -0.41 1.38
C LYS A 86 -24.19 -1.11 2.34
N LEU A 87 -22.88 -0.88 2.24
CA LEU A 87 -21.93 -1.44 3.22
C LEU A 87 -22.14 -0.86 4.62
N ARG A 88 -22.40 0.45 4.72
CA ARG A 88 -22.65 1.14 6.01
C ARG A 88 -23.94 0.70 6.70
N GLU A 89 -25.01 0.44 5.95
CA GLU A 89 -26.27 -0.13 6.47
C GLU A 89 -26.01 -1.43 7.23
N HIS A 90 -25.01 -2.22 6.78
CA HIS A 90 -24.57 -3.45 7.43
C HIS A 90 -23.44 -3.25 8.46
N ARG A 91 -23.14 -2.00 8.86
CA ARG A 91 -22.05 -1.65 9.79
C ARG A 91 -20.68 -2.17 9.33
N TYR A 92 -20.52 -2.42 8.03
CA TYR A 92 -19.27 -2.88 7.46
C TYR A 92 -18.41 -1.68 7.07
N ALA A 93 -17.16 -1.70 7.53
CA ALA A 93 -16.14 -0.76 7.11
C ALA A 93 -14.94 -1.57 6.59
N ALA A 94 -14.58 -1.38 5.32
CA ALA A 94 -13.39 -1.99 4.76
C ALA A 94 -12.16 -1.47 5.50
N ARG A 95 -11.48 -2.37 6.22
CA ARG A 95 -10.22 -2.10 6.91
C ARG A 95 -9.19 -3.09 6.40
N PRO A 96 -8.36 -2.71 5.41
CA PRO A 96 -7.25 -3.57 5.04
C PRO A 96 -6.29 -3.69 6.24
N ASP A 97 -5.61 -4.82 6.34
CA ASP A 97 -4.51 -4.96 7.29
C ASP A 97 -3.50 -3.83 7.02
N PRO A 98 -3.11 -3.04 8.03
CA PRO A 98 -2.11 -2.01 7.81
C PRO A 98 -0.73 -2.67 7.68
N TYR A 99 0.01 -2.29 6.63
CA TYR A 99 1.42 -2.61 6.51
C TYR A 99 2.21 -1.78 7.52
N HIS A 100 3.08 -2.44 8.28
CA HIS A 100 3.95 -1.78 9.24
C HIS A 100 5.38 -1.82 8.72
N PRO A 101 5.87 -0.75 8.07
CA PRO A 101 7.30 -0.63 7.85
C PRO A 101 7.98 -0.55 9.23
N ALA A 102 9.07 -1.31 9.42
CA ALA A 102 9.85 -1.24 10.65
C ALA A 102 10.65 0.07 10.74
#